data_AF-A0A7G9KZB7-F1
#
_entry.id   AF-A0A7G9KZB7-F1
#
_cell.length_a   1.000
_cell.length_b   1.000
_cell.length_c   1.000
_cell.angle_alpha   90.00
_cell.angle_beta   90.00
_cell.angle_gamma   90.00
#
_symmetry.space_group_name_H-M   'P 1'
#
loop_
_entity.id
_entity.type
_entity.pdbx_description
1 polymer ?
#
loop_
_entity_poly.entity_id
_entity_poly.type
_entity_poly.pdbx_seq_one_letter_code
_entity_poly.pdbx_strand_id
1 'polypeptide(L)'
;MNSGILPFLLLSATLGLVLSFAPARWAAIGGLTSAVTALAVYALAPLQDASPAFMQAVFLCLWASIIVTGVIAYLPLARSPRWVVPAALNAGVWTGACAALTASLGGLVVGLLPILLVIPGTWFTRRKFCIVIKVVVSWMIAIAALSTFVSLIPTPGYEPDHME
;
A
#
# COMPACT_ATOMS: atom_id res chain seq x y z
N MET A 1 15.23 4.52 -13.23
CA MET A 1 15.63 3.62 -12.12
C MET A 1 14.71 3.68 -10.89
N ASN A 2 13.40 3.96 -11.05
CA ASN A 2 12.43 3.75 -9.98
C ASN A 2 11.60 2.52 -10.37
N SER A 3 11.97 1.33 -9.88
CA SER A 3 11.04 0.21 -9.94
C SER A 3 9.82 0.63 -9.10
N GLY A 4 8.73 1.04 -9.75
CA GLY A 4 7.46 1.49 -9.13
C GLY A 4 6.78 0.44 -8.24
N ILE A 5 7.49 -0.65 -7.96
CA ILE A 5 7.15 -1.80 -7.16
C ILE A 5 7.11 -1.47 -5.66
N LEU A 6 8.05 -0.64 -5.18
CA LEU A 6 8.17 -0.32 -3.76
C LEU A 6 6.87 0.20 -3.13
N PRO A 7 6.19 1.23 -3.65
CA PRO A 7 5.02 1.79 -2.99
C PRO A 7 3.87 0.78 -2.84
N PHE A 8 3.58 -0.07 -3.83
CA PHE A 8 2.51 -1.05 -3.65
C PHE A 8 2.92 -2.24 -2.77
N LEU A 9 4.21 -2.63 -2.73
CA LEU A 9 4.71 -3.58 -1.73
C LEU A 9 4.49 -3.05 -0.32
N LEU A 10 4.84 -1.77 -0.08
CA LEU A 10 4.67 -1.13 1.23
C LEU A 10 3.19 -0.98 1.60
N LEU A 11 2.31 -0.70 0.63
CA LEU A 11 0.86 -0.62 0.87
C LEU A 11 0.28 -1.98 1.29
N SER A 12 0.59 -3.04 0.55
CA SER A 12 0.22 -4.41 0.88
C SER A 12 0.77 -4.86 2.23
N ALA A 13 2.04 -4.54 2.52
CA ALA A 13 2.68 -4.84 3.80
C ALA A 13 1.96 -4.12 4.96
N THR A 14 1.69 -2.83 4.77
CA THR A 14 1.01 -1.99 5.77
C THR A 14 -0.40 -2.51 6.02
N LEU A 15 -1.15 -2.88 4.97
CA LEU A 15 -2.45 -3.53 5.12
C LEU A 15 -2.35 -4.84 5.90
N GLY A 16 -1.42 -5.73 5.55
CA GLY A 16 -1.22 -7.00 6.26
C GLY A 16 -0.96 -6.81 7.76
N LEU A 17 -0.11 -5.84 8.10
CA LEU A 17 0.17 -5.46 9.49
C LEU A 17 -1.06 -4.87 10.19
N VAL A 18 -1.87 -4.06 9.51
CA VAL A 18 -3.12 -3.50 10.08
C VAL A 18 -4.17 -4.59 10.29
N LEU A 19 -4.34 -5.50 9.33
CA LEU A 19 -5.26 -6.64 9.44
C LEU A 19 -4.91 -7.59 10.58
N SER A 20 -3.66 -7.59 11.05
CA SER A 20 -3.23 -8.42 12.17
C SER A 20 -3.90 -8.08 13.51
N PHE A 21 -4.49 -6.89 13.62
CA PHE A 21 -5.28 -6.44 14.77
C PHE A 21 -6.75 -6.87 14.68
N ALA A 22 -7.22 -7.31 13.51
CA ALA A 22 -8.59 -7.75 13.29
C ALA A 22 -8.77 -9.23 13.65
N PRO A 23 -10.01 -9.68 13.96
CA PRO A 23 -10.30 -11.10 14.10
C PRO A 23 -9.98 -11.86 12.80
N ALA A 24 -9.50 -13.11 12.90
CA ALA A 24 -9.00 -13.89 11.76
C ALA A 24 -9.95 -13.95 10.56
N ARG A 25 -11.26 -14.09 10.81
CA ARG A 25 -12.29 -14.07 9.74
C ARG A 25 -12.27 -12.77 8.93
N TRP A 26 -12.10 -11.64 9.60
CA TRP A 26 -12.09 -10.32 8.98
C TRP A 26 -10.75 -10.06 8.31
N ALA A 27 -9.64 -10.49 8.91
CA ALA A 27 -8.34 -10.44 8.25
C ALA A 27 -8.33 -11.20 6.91
N ALA A 28 -8.94 -12.40 6.87
CA ALA A 28 -9.09 -13.18 5.64
C ALA A 28 -10.00 -12.47 4.61
N ILE A 29 -11.14 -11.94 5.05
CA ILE A 29 -12.03 -11.14 4.18
C ILE A 29 -11.27 -9.93 3.62
N GLY A 30 -10.54 -9.18 4.45
CA GLY A 30 -9.75 -8.03 4.02
C GLY A 30 -8.66 -8.39 3.00
N GLY A 31 -7.92 -9.47 3.24
CA GLY A 31 -6.93 -9.96 2.28
C GLY A 31 -7.56 -10.35 0.94
N LEU A 32 -8.67 -11.09 0.96
CA LEU A 32 -9.39 -11.49 -0.24
C LEU A 32 -9.98 -10.28 -0.97
N THR A 33 -10.60 -9.34 -0.25
CA THR A 33 -11.12 -8.08 -0.81
C THR A 33 -10.01 -7.32 -1.52
N SER A 34 -8.85 -7.15 -0.88
CA SER A 34 -7.72 -6.44 -1.50
C SER A 34 -7.25 -7.13 -2.78
N ALA A 35 -7.10 -8.46 -2.77
CA ALA A 35 -6.67 -9.24 -3.93
C ALA A 35 -7.68 -9.18 -5.09
N VAL A 36 -8.97 -9.37 -4.80
CA VAL A 36 -10.05 -9.30 -5.81
C VAL A 36 -10.16 -7.90 -6.39
N THR A 37 -10.10 -6.86 -5.56
CA THR A 37 -10.15 -5.47 -6.03
C THR A 37 -8.91 -5.11 -6.85
N ALA A 38 -7.72 -5.55 -6.44
CA ALA A 38 -6.51 -5.32 -7.21
C ALA A 38 -6.55 -6.01 -8.58
N LEU A 39 -7.03 -7.25 -8.64
CA LEU A 39 -7.21 -7.97 -9.89
C LEU A 39 -8.27 -7.32 -10.79
N ALA A 40 -9.40 -6.90 -10.21
CA ALA A 40 -10.46 -6.23 -10.95
C ALA A 40 -9.99 -4.90 -11.53
N VAL A 41 -9.30 -4.07 -10.75
CA VAL A 41 -8.73 -2.81 -11.25
C VAL A 41 -7.64 -3.06 -12.29
N TYR A 42 -6.76 -4.05 -12.08
CA TYR A 42 -5.77 -4.44 -13.07
C TYR A 42 -6.40 -4.83 -14.42
N ALA A 43 -7.47 -5.63 -14.39
CA ALA A 43 -8.14 -6.12 -15.59
C ALA A 43 -8.98 -5.05 -16.30
N LEU A 44 -9.52 -4.08 -15.55
CA LEU A 44 -10.41 -3.02 -16.07
C LEU A 44 -9.68 -1.71 -16.38
N ALA A 45 -8.44 -1.55 -15.93
CA ALA A 45 -7.69 -0.31 -16.13
C ALA A 45 -7.48 -0.08 -17.64
N PRO A 46 -7.84 1.11 -18.16
CA PRO A 46 -7.59 1.45 -19.55
C PRO A 46 -6.07 1.59 -19.76
N LEU A 47 -5.47 0.57 -20.37
CA LEU A 47 -4.03 0.53 -20.69
C LEU A 47 -3.61 1.54 -21.77
N GLN A 48 -4.57 2.25 -22.38
CA GLN A 48 -4.36 2.96 -23.64
C GLN A 48 -3.84 4.40 -23.51
N ASP A 49 -3.93 5.05 -22.35
CA ASP A 49 -3.46 6.45 -22.17
C ASP A 49 -2.86 6.71 -20.78
N ALA A 50 -1.74 6.06 -20.46
CA ALA A 50 -0.97 6.38 -19.25
C ALA A 50 -0.19 7.70 -19.46
N SER A 51 -0.88 8.84 -19.36
CA SER A 51 -0.20 10.14 -19.35
C SER A 51 0.78 10.23 -18.16
N PRO A 52 1.91 10.95 -18.27
CA PRO A 52 2.84 11.13 -17.17
C PRO A 52 2.17 11.70 -15.90
N ALA A 53 1.21 12.61 -16.08
CA ALA A 53 0.42 13.18 -14.98
C ALA A 53 -0.45 12.13 -14.27
N PHE A 54 -1.07 11.21 -15.03
CA PHE A 54 -1.85 10.12 -14.45
C PHE A 54 -0.98 9.15 -13.65
N MET A 55 0.20 8.77 -14.18
CA MET A 55 1.16 7.94 -13.45
C MET A 55 1.58 8.59 -12.13
N GLN A 56 1.92 9.89 -12.17
CA GLN A 56 2.31 10.64 -10.97
C GLN A 56 1.18 10.67 -9.92
N ALA A 57 -0.07 10.88 -10.37
CA ALA A 57 -1.24 10.84 -9.48
C ALA A 57 -1.42 9.46 -8.82
N VAL A 58 -1.30 8.37 -9.57
CA VAL A 58 -1.38 7.00 -9.00
C VAL A 58 -0.31 6.76 -7.95
N PHE A 59 0.95 7.18 -8.21
CA PHE A 59 2.03 7.05 -7.23
C PHE A 59 1.79 7.90 -5.98
N LEU A 60 1.32 9.14 -6.14
CA LEU A 60 0.98 10.00 -5.01
C LEU A 60 -0.13 9.39 -4.15
N CYS A 61 -1.18 8.85 -4.79
CA CYS A 61 -2.28 8.19 -4.10
C CYS A 61 -1.87 6.89 -3.40
N LEU A 62 -0.92 6.13 -3.96
CA LEU A 62 -0.30 4.98 -3.29
C LEU A 62 0.39 5.41 -1.99
N TRP A 63 1.21 6.46 -2.04
CA TRP A 63 1.90 6.97 -0.84
C TRP A 63 0.93 7.48 0.22
N ALA A 64 -0.07 8.28 -0.18
CA ALA A 64 -1.14 8.72 0.72
C ALA A 64 -1.90 7.53 1.33
N SER A 65 -2.14 6.48 0.55
CA SER A 65 -2.82 5.27 1.00
C SER A 65 -2.04 4.49 2.04
N ILE A 66 -0.70 4.45 1.94
CA ILE A 66 0.16 3.86 2.98
C ILE A 66 -0.02 4.63 4.29
N ILE A 67 0.00 5.97 4.23
CA ILE A 67 -0.17 6.81 5.41
C ILE A 67 -1.53 6.57 6.07
N VAL A 68 -2.62 6.67 5.29
CA VAL A 68 -3.99 6.48 5.78
C VAL A 68 -4.17 5.09 6.38
N THR A 69 -3.69 4.05 5.68
CA THR A 69 -3.79 2.67 6.14
C THR A 69 -2.96 2.45 7.40
N GLY A 70 -1.74 2.99 7.45
CA GLY A 70 -0.86 2.91 8.61
C GLY A 70 -1.44 3.60 9.85
N VAL A 71 -2.06 4.76 9.69
CA VAL A 71 -2.71 5.50 10.80
C VAL A 71 -3.78 4.65 11.48
N ILE A 72 -4.51 3.80 10.74
CA ILE A 72 -5.51 2.88 11.31
C ILE A 72 -4.89 2.01 12.42
N ALA A 73 -3.63 1.57 12.30
CA ALA A 73 -2.94 0.75 13.31
C ALA A 73 -2.80 1.45 14.68
N TYR A 74 -2.82 2.77 14.72
CA TYR A 74 -2.70 3.55 15.95
C TYR A 74 -4.05 3.86 16.59
N LEU A 75 -5.12 3.81 15.79
CA LEU A 75 -6.46 4.11 16.24
C LEU A 75 -7.10 2.87 16.93
N PRO A 76 -8.01 3.08 17.91
CA PRO A 76 -8.80 1.98 18.46
C PRO A 76 -9.66 1.27 17.39
N LEU A 77 -9.80 1.90 16.23
CA LEU A 77 -10.45 1.42 15.02
C LEU A 77 -9.83 0.15 14.44
N ALA A 78 -8.54 -0.12 14.65
CA ALA A 78 -7.87 -1.32 14.11
C ALA A 78 -8.53 -2.65 14.51
N ARG A 79 -9.28 -2.66 15.62
CA ARG A 79 -10.02 -3.84 16.11
C ARG A 79 -11.42 -3.93 15.53
N SER A 80 -11.93 -2.85 14.94
CA SER A 80 -13.29 -2.78 14.42
C SER A 80 -13.35 -3.34 12.99
N PRO A 81 -14.22 -4.33 12.74
CA PRO A 81 -14.45 -4.86 11.40
C PRO A 81 -14.84 -3.82 10.35
N ARG A 82 -15.42 -2.70 10.79
CA ARG A 82 -15.94 -1.64 9.91
C ARG A 82 -14.87 -1.01 9.01
N TRP A 83 -13.60 -1.07 9.42
CA TRP A 83 -12.48 -0.46 8.68
C TRP A 83 -11.71 -1.44 7.82
N VAL A 84 -11.93 -2.75 8.00
CA VAL A 84 -11.21 -3.79 7.27
C VAL A 84 -11.52 -3.73 5.77
N VAL A 85 -12.80 -3.68 5.41
CA VAL A 85 -13.22 -3.64 3.99
C VAL A 85 -12.79 -2.32 3.32
N PRO A 86 -13.04 -1.13 3.90
CA PRO A 86 -12.55 0.12 3.31
C PRO A 86 -11.03 0.17 3.12
N ALA A 87 -10.24 -0.26 4.10
CA ALA A 87 -8.78 -0.28 3.99
C ALA A 87 -8.30 -1.26 2.92
N ALA A 88 -8.91 -2.45 2.85
CA ALA A 88 -8.62 -3.46 1.83
C ALA A 88 -8.99 -3.01 0.42
N LEU A 89 -10.15 -2.36 0.25
CA LEU A 89 -10.58 -1.78 -1.03
C LEU A 89 -9.58 -0.71 -1.48
N ASN A 90 -9.22 0.22 -0.58
CA ASN A 90 -8.24 1.27 -0.87
C ASN A 90 -6.89 0.66 -1.31
N ALA A 91 -6.35 -0.27 -0.54
CA ALA A 91 -5.10 -0.95 -0.87
C ALA A 91 -5.19 -1.71 -2.20
N GLY A 92 -6.30 -2.41 -2.44
CA GLY A 92 -6.56 -3.15 -3.67
C GLY A 92 -6.61 -2.25 -4.90
N VAL A 93 -7.36 -1.15 -4.85
CA VAL A 93 -7.51 -0.21 -5.96
C VAL A 93 -6.16 0.32 -6.43
N TRP A 94 -5.35 0.84 -5.50
CA TRP A 94 -4.08 1.46 -5.87
C TRP A 94 -3.00 0.44 -6.27
N THR A 95 -3.01 -0.75 -5.67
CA THR A 95 -2.13 -1.86 -6.09
C THR A 95 -2.48 -2.33 -7.50
N GLY A 96 -3.76 -2.52 -7.80
CA GLY A 96 -4.24 -2.90 -9.14
C GLY A 96 -3.95 -1.84 -10.20
N ALA A 97 -4.18 -0.55 -9.87
CA ALA A 97 -3.87 0.56 -10.76
C ALA A 97 -2.38 0.62 -11.10
N CYS A 98 -1.50 0.45 -10.13
CA CYS A 98 -0.05 0.45 -10.36
C CYS A 98 0.43 -0.78 -11.14
N ALA A 99 -0.14 -1.96 -10.86
CA ALA A 99 0.14 -3.16 -11.64
C ALA A 99 -0.28 -3.01 -13.11
N ALA A 100 -1.40 -2.32 -13.38
CA ALA A 100 -1.84 -2.03 -14.74
C ALA A 100 -0.86 -1.11 -15.47
N LEU A 101 -0.40 -0.04 -14.81
CA LEU A 101 0.60 0.88 -15.37
C LEU A 101 1.94 0.20 -15.71
N THR A 102 2.29 -0.86 -14.99
CA THR A 102 3.53 -1.64 -15.24
C THR A 102 3.31 -2.86 -16.12
N ALA A 103 2.09 -3.08 -16.61
CA ALA A 103 1.67 -4.20 -17.46
C ALA A 103 2.16 -5.57 -16.95
N SER A 104 2.22 -5.76 -15.62
CA SER A 104 2.88 -6.92 -15.02
C SER A 104 1.96 -7.66 -14.06
N LEU A 105 1.37 -8.76 -14.53
CA LEU A 105 0.65 -9.70 -13.66
C LEU A 105 1.59 -10.30 -12.60
N GLY A 106 2.85 -10.57 -12.97
CA GLY A 106 3.87 -11.01 -12.02
C GLY A 106 4.13 -9.94 -10.95
N GLY A 107 4.19 -8.67 -11.36
CA GLY A 107 4.28 -7.52 -10.46
C GLY A 107 3.08 -7.42 -9.51
N LEU A 108 1.86 -7.68 -9.98
CA LEU A 108 0.65 -7.74 -9.14
C LEU A 108 0.78 -8.82 -8.05
N VAL A 109 1.18 -10.03 -8.43
CA VAL A 109 1.33 -11.16 -7.49
C VAL A 109 2.39 -10.86 -6.45
N VAL A 110 3.57 -10.41 -6.89
CA VAL A 110 4.66 -10.00 -5.99
C VAL A 110 4.21 -8.85 -5.09
N GLY A 111 3.41 -7.94 -5.62
CA GLY A 111 2.84 -6.80 -4.92
C GLY A 111 1.87 -7.13 -3.80
N LEU A 112 1.08 -8.18 -3.96
CA LEU A 112 0.11 -8.63 -2.97
C LEU A 112 0.74 -9.55 -1.91
N LEU A 113 1.87 -10.19 -2.22
CA LEU A 113 2.55 -11.12 -1.32
C LEU A 113 2.79 -10.56 0.10
N PRO A 114 3.17 -9.28 0.29
CA PRO A 114 3.38 -8.72 1.63
C PRO A 114 2.12 -8.64 2.51
N ILE A 115 0.90 -8.78 1.96
CA ILE A 115 -0.32 -8.92 2.78
C ILE A 115 -0.20 -10.10 3.75
N LEU A 116 0.57 -11.14 3.38
CA LEU A 116 0.84 -12.31 4.23
C LEU A 116 1.56 -11.98 5.54
N LEU A 117 2.11 -10.75 5.70
CA LEU A 117 2.59 -10.25 6.99
C LEU A 117 1.50 -10.22 8.08
N VAL A 118 0.23 -10.36 7.70
CA VAL A 118 -0.87 -10.62 8.63
C VAL A 118 -0.61 -11.86 9.49
N ILE A 119 0.04 -12.90 8.96
CA ILE A 119 0.30 -14.16 9.67
C ILE A 119 1.27 -13.95 10.85
N PRO A 120 2.52 -13.50 10.64
CA PRO A 120 3.41 -13.19 11.76
C PRO A 120 2.89 -12.02 12.60
N GLY A 121 2.20 -11.03 11.99
CA GLY A 121 1.55 -9.95 12.70
C GLY A 121 0.55 -10.47 13.74
N THR A 122 -0.35 -11.38 13.36
CA THR A 122 -1.35 -11.95 14.27
C THR A 122 -0.70 -12.74 15.41
N TRP A 123 0.44 -13.38 15.14
CA TRP A 123 1.22 -14.05 16.19
C TRP A 123 1.76 -13.03 17.22
N PHE A 124 2.30 -11.89 16.77
CA PHE A 124 2.75 -10.82 17.66
C PHE A 124 1.60 -10.17 18.45
N THR A 125 0.45 -9.90 17.81
CA THR A 125 -0.70 -9.28 18.49
C THR A 125 -1.27 -10.17 19.59
N ARG A 126 -1.36 -11.49 19.36
CA ARG A 126 -1.81 -12.47 20.37
C ARG A 126 -0.89 -12.53 21.59
N ARG A 127 0.41 -12.33 21.40
CA ARG A 127 1.41 -12.29 22.48
C ARG A 127 1.56 -10.93 23.17
N LYS A 128 0.66 -9.97 22.89
CA LYS A 128 0.69 -8.60 23.42
C LYS A 128 1.92 -7.78 22.97
N PHE A 129 2.62 -8.19 21.91
CA PHE A 129 3.74 -7.44 21.31
C PHE A 129 3.26 -6.46 20.22
N CYS A 130 2.07 -5.87 20.40
CA CYS A 130 1.48 -4.93 19.44
C CYS A 130 2.37 -3.71 19.13
N ILE A 131 3.27 -3.35 20.05
CA ILE A 131 4.19 -2.22 19.87
C ILE A 131 5.16 -2.45 18.70
N VAL A 132 5.62 -3.69 18.48
CA VAL A 132 6.54 -4.02 17.38
C VAL A 132 5.91 -3.68 16.03
N ILE A 133 4.64 -4.07 15.86
CA ILE A 133 3.87 -3.79 14.64
C ILE A 133 3.70 -2.28 14.46
N LYS A 134 3.37 -1.55 15.53
CA LYS A 134 3.26 -0.09 15.48
C LYS A 134 4.59 0.55 15.08
N VAL A 135 5.73 0.12 15.62
CA VAL A 135 7.04 0.65 15.23
C VAL A 135 7.30 0.44 13.74
N VAL A 136 7.06 -0.76 13.22
CA VAL A 136 7.22 -1.05 11.78
C VAL A 136 6.28 -0.18 10.94
N VAL A 137 5.02 -0.05 11.34
CA VAL A 137 4.04 0.80 10.64
C VAL A 137 4.44 2.29 10.69
N SER A 138 5.04 2.79 11.78
CA SER A 138 5.56 4.18 11.78
C SER A 138 6.66 4.39 10.74
N TRP A 139 7.52 3.39 10.51
CA TRP A 139 8.53 3.48 9.47
C TRP A 139 7.91 3.50 8.08
N MET A 140 6.87 2.70 7.83
CA MET A 140 6.11 2.73 6.57
C MET A 140 5.49 4.12 6.32
N ILE A 141 4.88 4.70 7.36
CA ILE A 141 4.32 6.06 7.30
C ILE A 141 5.41 7.08 7.02
N ALA A 142 6.56 7.00 7.70
CA ALA A 142 7.67 7.93 7.51
C ALA A 142 8.26 7.87 6.08
N ILE A 143 8.48 6.66 5.55
CA ILE A 143 8.93 6.44 4.16
C ILE A 143 7.91 7.03 3.18
N ALA A 144 6.62 6.80 3.40
CA ALA A 144 5.56 7.31 2.53
C ALA A 144 5.42 8.83 2.58
N ALA A 145 5.50 9.42 3.77
CA ALA A 145 5.49 10.86 3.95
C ALA A 145 6.70 11.50 3.26
N LEU A 146 7.90 10.98 3.50
CA LEU A 146 9.12 11.48 2.86
C LEU A 146 9.03 11.39 1.34
N SER A 147 8.60 10.25 0.79
CA SER A 147 8.45 10.05 -0.66
C SER A 147 7.41 10.98 -1.28
N THR A 148 6.34 11.29 -0.54
CA THR A 148 5.33 12.28 -0.93
C THR A 148 5.93 13.68 -1.01
N PHE A 149 6.62 14.13 0.04
CA PHE A 149 7.21 15.47 0.09
C PHE A 149 8.32 15.66 -0.94
N VAL A 150 9.19 14.67 -1.14
CA VAL A 150 10.25 14.72 -2.16
C VAL A 150 9.66 14.88 -3.57
N SER A 151 8.49 14.28 -3.83
CA SER A 151 7.82 14.42 -5.14
C SER A 151 7.17 15.79 -5.36
N LEU A 152 6.98 16.58 -4.30
CA LEU A 152 6.29 17.87 -4.33
C LEU A 152 7.24 19.07 -4.21
N ILE A 153 8.41 18.88 -3.60
CA ILE A 153 9.40 19.93 -3.41
C ILE A 153 10.36 19.89 -4.60
N PRO A 154 10.40 20.94 -5.45
CA PRO A 154 11.44 21.05 -6.46
C PRO A 154 12.78 21.10 -5.74
N THR A 155 13.67 20.14 -5.98
CA THR A 155 15.05 20.16 -5.44
C THR A 155 15.86 21.20 -6.21
N PRO A 156 16.16 22.38 -5.63
CA PRO A 156 16.91 23.42 -6.32
C PRO A 156 18.33 22.91 -6.57
N GLY A 157 18.81 22.96 -7.82
CA GLY A 157 20.15 22.52 -8.21
C GLY A 157 20.22 21.19 -8.96
N TYR A 158 19.10 20.48 -9.15
CA TYR A 158 18.96 19.44 -10.18
C TYR A 158 18.24 20.04 -11.38
N GLU A 159 18.92 20.94 -12.10
CA GLU A 159 18.49 21.32 -13.45
C GLU A 159 18.64 20.11 -14.40
N PRO A 160 17.82 19.99 -15.45
CA PRO A 160 17.90 18.88 -16.40
C PRO A 160 19.20 18.79 -17.21
N ASP A 161 20.15 19.72 -17.04
CA ASP A 161 21.44 19.81 -17.75
C ASP A 161 22.44 18.68 -17.42
N HIS A 162 22.08 17.71 -16.57
CA HIS A 162 22.92 16.55 -16.24
C HIS A 162 22.32 15.20 -16.65
N MET A 163 21.23 15.21 -17.43
CA MET A 163 20.55 14.00 -17.91
C MET A 163 20.68 13.78 -19.43
N GLU A 164 21.61 14.49 -20.09
CA GLU A 164 22.08 14.20 -21.46
C GLU A 164 23.22 13.16 -21.47
#